data_AF-A0A5C5BEW6-F1
#
_entry.id   AF-A0A5C5BEW6-F1
#
_cell.length_a   1.000
_cell.length_b   1.000
_cell.length_c   1.000
_cell.angle_alpha   90.00
_cell.angle_beta   90.00
_cell.angle_gamma   90.00
#
_symmetry.space_group_name_H-M   'P 1'
#
loop_
_entity.id
_entity.type
_entity.pdbx_description
1 polymer ?
#
loop_
_entity_poly.entity_id
_entity_poly.type
_entity_poly.pdbx_seq_one_letter_code
_entity_poly.pdbx_strand_id
1 'polypeptide(L)'
;MALMSWLRRLAERHDPEGAKKTLTHRETTPREDELRAVLAADPNDEDAFDALVEIVRERADEGTQPDPLIAEHVDPQVRQNHAVWALAEELAGQPRAWLPLIVLARLSLGSDHEAAMRRLSLACERETTGLALTHAVAMLRDAGASAEAIAFGVAHWELASRDVEAGREIVLAALESGRVAEARRLLDSLLESSGSPRLDDVEDLVAYAEKEQQA
;
A
#
# COMPACT_ATOMS: atom_id res chain seq x y z
N MET A 1 -3.79 -10.23 -2.85
CA MET A 1 -5.23 -9.90 -2.57
C MET A 1 -5.46 -9.51 -1.11
N ALA A 2 -4.96 -10.27 -0.11
CA ALA A 2 -5.14 -9.93 1.31
C ALA A 2 -4.60 -8.53 1.66
N LEU A 3 -3.32 -8.25 1.34
CA LEU A 3 -2.67 -6.96 1.55
C LEU A 3 -3.42 -5.78 0.93
N MET A 4 -4.03 -5.93 -0.25
CA MET A 4 -4.84 -4.86 -0.85
C MET A 4 -6.10 -4.55 -0.03
N SER A 5 -6.80 -5.57 0.45
CA SER A 5 -7.93 -5.37 1.36
C SER A 5 -7.50 -4.68 2.67
N TRP A 6 -6.28 -4.94 3.14
CA TRP A 6 -5.71 -4.34 4.35
C TRP A 6 -5.25 -2.88 4.12
N LEU A 7 -4.60 -2.60 3.00
CA LEU A 7 -4.23 -1.23 2.59
C LEU A 7 -5.47 -0.34 2.40
N ARG A 8 -6.60 -0.91 1.96
CA ARG A 8 -7.90 -0.22 1.92
C ARG A 8 -8.45 0.08 3.32
N ARG A 9 -8.44 -0.92 4.22
CA ARG A 9 -8.82 -0.72 5.64
C ARG A 9 -7.97 0.33 6.34
N LEU A 10 -6.73 0.55 5.90
CA LEU A 10 -5.84 1.61 6.38
C LEU A 10 -6.17 2.98 5.75
N ALA A 11 -6.62 3.01 4.49
CA ALA A 11 -6.96 4.24 3.75
C ALA A 11 -8.24 4.93 4.22
N GLU A 12 -9.25 4.15 4.64
CA GLU A 12 -10.55 4.64 5.10
C GLU A 12 -10.48 5.45 6.44
N ARG A 13 -9.27 5.78 6.93
CA ARG A 13 -8.98 6.18 8.32
C ARG A 13 -7.77 7.15 8.46
N HIS A 14 -7.96 8.42 8.08
CA HIS A 14 -7.09 9.60 8.29
C HIS A 14 -7.92 10.69 9.00
N ASP A 15 -7.44 11.65 9.81
CA ASP A 15 -6.13 12.00 10.43
C ASP A 15 -6.47 12.94 11.65
N PRO A 16 -5.60 13.75 12.34
CA PRO A 16 -4.20 14.11 12.09
C PRO A 16 -3.25 14.15 13.34
N GLU A 17 -2.07 14.73 13.11
CA GLU A 17 -1.10 15.35 14.03
C GLU A 17 -0.47 14.56 15.20
N GLY A 18 0.82 14.28 15.04
CA GLY A 18 1.79 15.12 15.75
C GLY A 18 2.18 14.75 17.18
N ALA A 19 2.20 13.48 17.57
CA ALA A 19 2.68 13.07 18.90
C ALA A 19 3.66 11.89 18.88
N LYS A 20 4.97 12.18 18.92
CA LYS A 20 6.00 11.20 19.29
C LYS A 20 5.90 10.86 20.79
N LYS A 21 5.05 9.91 21.15
CA LYS A 21 5.01 9.31 22.50
C LYS A 21 5.66 7.92 22.47
N THR A 22 6.71 7.76 23.28
CA THR A 22 7.38 6.48 23.51
C THR A 22 6.41 5.51 24.18
N LEU A 23 6.05 4.43 23.49
CA LEU A 23 5.32 3.31 24.09
C LEU A 23 6.22 2.69 25.17
N THR A 24 5.71 2.58 26.40
CA THR A 24 6.42 1.89 27.48
C THR A 24 6.54 0.41 27.16
N HIS A 25 7.78 -0.09 27.09
CA HIS A 25 8.09 -1.45 26.66
C HIS A 25 7.50 -2.50 27.62
N ARG A 26 6.34 -3.06 27.24
CA ARG A 26 5.85 -4.34 27.78
C ARG A 26 6.69 -5.46 27.18
N GLU A 27 6.86 -6.56 27.90
CA GLU A 27 7.61 -7.72 27.40
C GLU A 27 6.95 -8.29 26.13
N THR A 28 7.80 -8.66 25.15
CA THR A 28 7.39 -9.28 23.89
C THR A 28 6.68 -10.60 24.16
N THR A 29 5.67 -10.95 23.35
CA THR A 29 5.08 -12.30 23.44
C THR A 29 5.86 -13.27 22.57
N PRO A 30 5.95 -14.57 22.90
CA PRO A 30 6.63 -15.54 22.05
C PRO A 30 6.10 -15.55 20.60
N ARG A 31 4.80 -15.27 20.41
CA ARG A 31 4.19 -15.16 19.09
C ARG A 31 4.66 -13.94 18.30
N GLU A 32 4.93 -12.82 18.97
CA GLU A 32 5.54 -11.66 18.33
C GLU A 32 7.02 -11.89 18.02
N ASP A 33 7.77 -12.54 18.93
CA ASP A 33 9.17 -12.89 18.66
C ASP A 33 9.30 -13.81 17.43
N GLU A 34 8.40 -14.78 17.27
CA GLU A 34 8.27 -15.60 16.05
C GLU A 34 8.05 -14.73 14.80
N LEU A 35 7.07 -13.82 14.82
CA LEU A 35 6.75 -12.96 13.68
C LEU A 35 7.88 -11.99 13.34
N ARG A 36 8.56 -11.43 14.35
CA ARG A 36 9.76 -10.59 14.17
C ARG A 36 10.94 -11.39 13.61
N ALA A 37 11.09 -12.65 14.00
CA ALA A 37 12.10 -13.53 13.41
C ALA A 37 11.80 -13.85 11.94
N VAL A 38 10.52 -14.05 11.58
CA VAL A 38 10.10 -14.17 10.16
C VAL A 38 10.39 -12.87 9.41
N LEU A 39 10.03 -11.70 9.93
CA LEU A 39 10.23 -10.41 9.25
C LEU A 39 11.69 -9.92 9.21
N ALA A 40 12.56 -10.46 10.08
CA ALA A 40 14.00 -10.36 9.91
C ALA A 40 14.52 -11.25 8.76
N ALA A 41 13.90 -12.43 8.57
CA ALA A 41 14.22 -13.38 7.50
C ALA A 41 13.57 -13.02 6.15
N ASP A 42 12.43 -12.31 6.12
CA ASP A 42 11.87 -11.60 4.97
C ASP A 42 10.95 -10.43 5.41
N PRO A 43 11.36 -9.15 5.26
CA PRO A 43 10.53 -8.00 5.65
C PRO A 43 9.31 -7.79 4.73
N ASN A 44 9.14 -8.63 3.71
CA ASN A 44 8.04 -8.57 2.75
C ASN A 44 7.06 -9.76 2.86
N ASP A 45 7.20 -10.59 3.90
CA ASP A 45 6.21 -11.63 4.22
C ASP A 45 4.89 -10.94 4.64
N GLU A 46 3.92 -10.90 3.73
CA GLU A 46 2.62 -10.23 3.94
C GLU A 46 1.89 -10.77 5.16
N ASP A 47 1.84 -12.10 5.32
CA ASP A 47 1.08 -12.77 6.40
C ASP A 47 1.71 -12.49 7.76
N ALA A 48 3.04 -12.49 7.86
CA ALA A 48 3.76 -12.16 9.09
C ALA A 48 3.65 -10.66 9.42
N PHE A 49 3.70 -9.78 8.41
CA PHE A 49 3.54 -8.34 8.59
C PHE A 49 2.13 -8.00 9.09
N ASP A 50 1.08 -8.50 8.42
CA ASP A 50 -0.32 -8.28 8.80
C ASP A 50 -0.59 -8.82 10.22
N ALA A 51 -0.09 -10.01 10.56
CA ALA A 51 -0.25 -10.59 11.90
C ALA A 51 0.46 -9.76 12.99
N LEU A 52 1.63 -9.20 12.70
CA LEU A 52 2.35 -8.34 13.65
C LEU A 52 1.70 -6.95 13.78
N VAL A 53 1.11 -6.43 12.71
CA VAL A 53 0.32 -5.19 12.71
C VAL A 53 -0.83 -5.25 13.70
N GLU A 54 -1.62 -6.34 13.71
CA GLU A 54 -2.75 -6.45 14.63
C GLU A 54 -2.27 -6.48 16.10
N ILE A 55 -1.18 -7.20 16.40
CA ILE A 55 -0.58 -7.21 17.76
C ILE A 55 -0.14 -5.81 18.21
N VAL A 56 0.50 -5.01 17.34
CA VAL A 56 0.92 -3.64 17.73
C VAL A 56 -0.26 -2.66 17.80
N ARG A 57 -1.35 -2.89 17.06
CA ARG A 57 -2.60 -2.14 17.18
C ARG A 57 -3.30 -2.39 18.51
N GLU A 58 -3.52 -3.66 18.87
CA GLU A 58 -4.12 -4.05 20.16
C GLU A 58 -3.36 -3.41 21.34
N ARG A 59 -2.03 -3.41 21.28
CA ARG A 59 -1.17 -2.76 22.27
C ARG A 59 -1.23 -1.24 22.29
N ALA A 60 -1.48 -0.58 21.16
CA ALA A 60 -1.63 0.87 21.10
C ALA A 60 -2.90 1.34 21.85
N ASP A 61 -3.90 0.47 21.95
CA ASP A 61 -5.09 0.67 22.77
C ASP A 61 -4.89 0.27 24.23
N GLU A 62 -4.28 -0.90 24.51
CA GLU A 62 -3.97 -1.31 25.90
C GLU A 62 -3.00 -0.35 26.61
N GLY A 63 -2.00 0.16 25.90
CA GLY A 63 -0.90 0.95 26.48
C GLY A 63 -1.29 2.36 26.95
N THR A 64 -2.55 2.76 26.76
CA THR A 64 -3.05 4.11 27.05
C THR A 64 -3.99 4.10 28.26
N GLN A 65 -3.43 3.93 29.46
CA GLN A 65 -3.99 4.55 30.68
C GLN A 65 -3.30 5.90 30.91
N PRO A 66 -3.78 7.00 30.31
CA PRO A 66 -3.23 8.31 30.58
C PRO A 66 -3.63 8.75 31.99
N ASP A 67 -2.82 9.58 32.63
CA ASP A 67 -3.21 10.25 33.87
C ASP A 67 -4.53 11.02 33.62
N PRO A 68 -5.63 10.71 34.32
CA PRO A 68 -6.94 11.29 34.03
C PRO A 68 -7.01 12.82 34.21
N LEU A 69 -5.98 13.45 34.80
CA LEU A 69 -5.86 14.91 34.91
C LEU A 69 -5.12 15.59 33.74
N ILE A 70 -4.40 14.84 32.90
CA ILE A 70 -3.54 15.38 31.82
C ILE A 70 -3.75 14.61 30.48
N ALA A 71 -4.82 13.83 30.39
CA ALA A 71 -5.16 13.02 29.24
C ALA A 71 -5.74 13.84 28.06
N GLU A 72 -4.89 14.31 27.16
CA GLU A 72 -5.33 14.54 25.78
C GLU A 72 -5.84 13.21 25.21
N HIS A 73 -7.13 13.18 24.87
CA HIS A 73 -7.76 12.04 24.23
C HIS A 73 -7.31 11.99 22.75
N VAL A 74 -6.13 11.43 22.52
CA VAL A 74 -5.70 11.04 21.18
C VAL A 74 -6.70 10.01 20.64
N ASP A 75 -7.15 10.18 19.40
CA ASP A 75 -7.99 9.20 18.72
C ASP A 75 -7.32 7.80 18.75
N PRO A 76 -8.02 6.73 19.16
CA PRO A 76 -7.52 5.36 19.04
C PRO A 76 -6.89 5.05 17.67
N GLN A 77 -7.50 5.53 16.59
CA GLN A 77 -7.02 5.31 15.23
C GLN A 77 -5.66 5.97 14.98
N VAL A 78 -5.44 7.17 15.51
CA VAL A 78 -4.14 7.88 15.41
C VAL A 78 -3.07 7.12 16.21
N ARG A 79 -3.40 6.61 17.41
CA ARG A 79 -2.46 5.77 18.19
C ARG A 79 -2.09 4.48 17.46
N GLN A 80 -3.09 3.78 16.92
CA GLN A 80 -2.87 2.56 16.12
C GLN A 80 -2.01 2.85 14.88
N ASN A 81 -2.30 3.93 14.14
CA ASN A 81 -1.52 4.32 12.97
C ASN A 81 -0.06 4.68 13.34
N HIS A 82 0.19 5.33 14.49
CA HIS A 82 1.55 5.56 15.00
C HIS A 82 2.29 4.27 15.35
N ALA A 83 1.60 3.26 15.89
CA ALA A 83 2.21 1.95 16.18
C ALA A 83 2.60 1.19 14.89
N VAL A 84 1.72 1.21 13.87
CA VAL A 84 2.02 0.65 12.54
C VAL A 84 3.15 1.43 11.85
N TRP A 85 3.17 2.76 11.97
CA TRP A 85 4.27 3.59 11.46
C TRP A 85 5.62 3.17 12.05
N ALA A 86 5.70 3.05 13.39
CA ALA A 86 6.94 2.68 14.07
C ALA A 86 7.45 1.29 13.64
N LEU A 87 6.55 0.31 13.52
CA LEU A 87 6.87 -1.02 12.99
C LEU A 87 7.38 -0.97 11.54
N ALA A 88 6.72 -0.19 10.69
CA ALA A 88 7.09 -0.07 9.29
C ALA A 88 8.42 0.70 9.11
N GLU A 89 8.73 1.70 9.94
CA GLU A 89 10.04 2.36 9.98
C GLU A 89 11.17 1.42 10.41
N GLU A 90 10.93 0.58 11.44
CA GLU A 90 11.89 -0.44 11.88
C GLU A 90 12.28 -1.38 10.73
N LEU A 91 11.28 -1.87 9.99
CA LEU A 91 11.48 -2.85 8.91
C LEU A 91 11.97 -2.21 7.59
N ALA A 92 11.56 -0.98 7.28
CA ALA A 92 11.98 -0.26 6.07
C ALA A 92 13.50 0.00 5.99
N GLY A 93 14.19 -0.02 7.14
CA GLY A 93 15.65 0.05 7.23
C GLY A 93 16.38 -1.13 6.56
N GLN A 94 15.71 -2.27 6.35
CA GLN A 94 16.31 -3.40 5.63
C GLN A 94 16.41 -3.09 4.12
N PRO A 95 17.56 -3.33 3.44
CA PRO A 95 17.75 -2.93 2.04
C PRO A 95 16.75 -3.50 1.01
N ARG A 96 16.15 -4.65 1.31
CA ARG A 96 15.17 -5.36 0.45
C ARG A 96 13.70 -5.12 0.86
N ALA A 97 13.45 -4.30 1.87
CA ALA A 97 12.10 -4.03 2.36
C ALA A 97 11.39 -3.09 1.37
N TRP A 98 10.49 -3.63 0.56
CA TRP A 98 9.58 -2.86 -0.29
C TRP A 98 8.20 -2.74 0.38
N LEU A 99 7.70 -3.80 1.01
CA LEU A 99 6.38 -3.82 1.64
C LEU A 99 6.25 -2.75 2.75
N PRO A 100 7.18 -2.62 3.73
CA PRO A 100 7.12 -1.56 4.74
C PRO A 100 7.15 -0.14 4.15
N LEU A 101 7.75 0.06 2.98
CA LEU A 101 7.75 1.36 2.29
C LEU A 101 6.36 1.69 1.71
N ILE A 102 5.64 0.70 1.15
CA ILE A 102 4.24 0.86 0.72
C ILE A 102 3.36 1.22 1.92
N VAL A 103 3.56 0.58 3.07
CA VAL A 103 2.82 0.87 4.31
C VAL A 103 3.06 2.30 4.80
N LEU A 104 4.33 2.72 4.88
CA LEU A 104 4.68 4.09 5.25
C LEU A 104 4.16 5.11 4.22
N ALA A 105 4.13 4.77 2.92
CA ALA A 105 3.54 5.60 1.90
C ALA A 105 2.03 5.78 2.12
N ARG A 106 1.28 4.70 2.36
CA ARG A 106 -0.15 4.77 2.69
C ARG A 106 -0.41 5.66 3.90
N LEU A 107 0.36 5.49 4.98
CA LEU A 107 0.22 6.27 6.21
C LEU A 107 0.60 7.76 6.07
N SER A 108 1.40 8.12 5.05
CA SER A 108 1.79 9.51 4.78
C SER A 108 1.02 10.17 3.64
N LEU A 109 0.19 9.43 2.89
CA LEU A 109 -0.40 9.94 1.64
C LEU A 109 -1.26 11.20 1.86
N GLY A 110 -2.00 11.28 2.97
CA GLY A 110 -2.81 12.46 3.31
C GLY A 110 -2.06 13.61 4.00
N SER A 111 -0.89 13.36 4.61
CA SER A 111 -0.19 14.30 5.51
C SER A 111 1.18 14.76 5.02
N ASP A 112 1.90 13.91 4.28
CA ASP A 112 3.16 14.20 3.58
C ASP A 112 3.20 13.38 2.27
N HIS A 113 2.35 13.79 1.34
CA HIS A 113 2.18 13.19 0.02
C HIS A 113 3.52 13.04 -0.74
N GLU A 114 4.38 14.06 -0.68
CA GLU A 114 5.73 14.06 -1.27
C GLU A 114 6.60 12.93 -0.69
N ALA A 115 6.58 12.72 0.63
CA ALA A 115 7.30 11.60 1.24
C ALA A 115 6.61 10.25 1.02
N ALA A 116 5.29 10.21 0.76
CA ALA A 116 4.62 8.99 0.32
C ALA A 116 5.14 8.55 -1.07
N MET A 117 5.15 9.46 -2.04
CA MET A 117 5.58 9.16 -3.41
C MET A 117 7.06 8.75 -3.49
N ARG A 118 7.95 9.40 -2.72
CA ARG A 118 9.37 8.96 -2.61
C ARG A 118 9.50 7.53 -2.08
N ARG A 119 8.64 7.10 -1.14
CA ARG A 119 8.65 5.74 -0.59
C ARG A 119 8.13 4.72 -1.60
N LEU A 120 7.11 5.06 -2.40
CA LEU A 120 6.63 4.20 -3.48
C LEU A 120 7.70 3.96 -4.54
N SER A 121 8.41 5.01 -5.00
CA SER A 121 9.51 4.85 -5.95
C SER A 121 10.62 3.97 -5.37
N LEU A 122 11.04 4.20 -4.12
CA LEU A 122 12.05 3.37 -3.47
C LEU A 122 11.59 1.90 -3.28
N ALA A 123 10.29 1.64 -3.10
CA ALA A 123 9.75 0.29 -3.08
C ALA A 123 9.92 -0.41 -4.44
N CYS A 124 9.60 0.29 -5.54
CA CYS A 124 9.76 -0.21 -6.91
C CYS A 124 11.24 -0.32 -7.35
N GLU A 125 12.15 0.48 -6.77
CA GLU A 125 13.60 0.31 -6.95
C GLU A 125 14.15 -0.93 -6.24
N ARG A 126 13.52 -1.36 -5.13
CA ARG A 126 13.92 -2.53 -4.34
C ARG A 126 13.30 -3.84 -4.84
N GLU A 127 12.25 -3.77 -5.65
CA GLU A 127 11.43 -4.90 -6.08
C GLU A 127 11.03 -4.70 -7.55
N THR A 128 11.62 -5.52 -8.44
CA THR A 128 11.53 -5.38 -9.90
C THR A 128 10.72 -6.50 -10.58
N THR A 129 10.09 -7.39 -9.81
CA THR A 129 9.17 -8.41 -10.33
C THR A 129 7.75 -7.87 -10.54
N GLY A 130 7.45 -6.69 -9.97
CA GLY A 130 6.20 -5.95 -10.19
C GLY A 130 5.18 -6.04 -9.06
N LEU A 131 5.49 -6.78 -7.99
CA LEU A 131 4.69 -6.82 -6.77
C LEU A 131 4.59 -5.42 -6.13
N ALA A 132 5.73 -4.75 -5.92
CA ALA A 132 5.72 -3.41 -5.32
C ALA A 132 4.97 -2.39 -6.18
N LEU A 133 5.08 -2.50 -7.51
CA LEU A 133 4.37 -1.63 -8.44
C LEU A 133 2.86 -1.89 -8.43
N THR A 134 2.46 -3.17 -8.47
CA THR A 134 1.05 -3.59 -8.33
C THR A 134 0.44 -3.00 -7.07
N HIS A 135 1.12 -3.16 -5.92
CA HIS A 135 0.65 -2.60 -4.65
C HIS A 135 0.66 -1.07 -4.63
N ALA A 136 1.64 -0.39 -5.22
CA ALA A 136 1.69 1.07 -5.29
C ALA A 136 0.54 1.66 -6.14
N VAL A 137 0.31 1.13 -7.35
CA VAL A 137 -0.76 1.59 -8.25
C VAL A 137 -2.13 1.33 -7.62
N ALA A 138 -2.35 0.12 -7.10
CA ALA A 138 -3.58 -0.25 -6.43
C ALA A 138 -3.83 0.57 -5.15
N MET A 139 -2.77 0.91 -4.40
CA MET A 139 -2.84 1.79 -3.23
C MET A 139 -3.33 3.20 -3.62
N LEU A 140 -2.79 3.77 -4.71
CA LEU A 140 -3.16 5.10 -5.21
C LEU A 140 -4.60 5.11 -5.76
N ARG A 141 -5.02 4.06 -6.48
CA ARG A 141 -6.43 3.86 -6.91
C ARG A 141 -7.40 3.87 -5.72
N ASP A 142 -7.12 3.08 -4.69
CA ASP A 142 -7.93 3.01 -3.46
C ASP A 142 -7.98 4.35 -2.69
N ALA A 143 -7.06 5.28 -2.95
CA ALA A 143 -7.10 6.65 -2.41
C ALA A 143 -7.90 7.65 -3.28
N GLY A 144 -8.47 7.21 -4.40
CA GLY A 144 -9.07 8.08 -5.42
C GLY A 144 -8.05 8.83 -6.28
N ALA A 145 -6.76 8.52 -6.16
CA ALA A 145 -5.67 9.16 -6.90
C ALA A 145 -5.41 8.48 -8.26
N SER A 146 -6.46 8.01 -8.95
CA SER A 146 -6.31 7.15 -10.15
C SER A 146 -5.51 7.81 -11.28
N ALA A 147 -5.56 9.14 -11.45
CA ALA A 147 -4.74 9.85 -12.44
C ALA A 147 -3.23 9.77 -12.14
N GLU A 148 -2.87 9.81 -10.86
CA GLU A 148 -1.50 9.64 -10.38
C GLU A 148 -1.08 8.17 -10.41
N ALA A 149 -1.98 7.24 -10.08
CA ALA A 149 -1.76 5.81 -10.22
C ALA A 149 -1.34 5.42 -11.65
N ILE A 150 -1.96 6.03 -12.68
CA ILE A 150 -1.56 5.87 -14.09
C ILE A 150 -0.15 6.43 -14.32
N ALA A 151 0.10 7.68 -13.92
CA ALA A 151 1.38 8.36 -14.17
C ALA A 151 2.56 7.67 -13.48
N PHE A 152 2.40 7.31 -12.21
CA PHE A 152 3.36 6.55 -11.43
C PHE A 152 3.56 5.14 -12.01
N GLY A 153 2.46 4.46 -12.32
CA GLY A 153 2.46 3.12 -12.90
C GLY A 153 3.27 3.05 -14.18
N VAL A 154 2.90 3.85 -15.19
CA VAL A 154 3.58 3.92 -16.49
C VAL A 154 5.05 4.26 -16.35
N ALA A 155 5.43 5.15 -15.41
CA ALA A 155 6.82 5.53 -15.19
C ALA A 155 7.71 4.39 -14.64
N HIS A 156 7.14 3.45 -13.90
CA HIS A 156 7.89 2.34 -13.27
C HIS A 156 7.64 0.98 -13.94
N TRP A 157 6.74 0.88 -14.92
CA TRP A 157 6.32 -0.41 -15.49
C TRP A 157 7.46 -1.18 -16.20
N GLU A 158 8.39 -0.48 -16.87
CA GLU A 158 9.60 -1.10 -17.44
C GLU A 158 10.54 -1.64 -16.34
N LEU A 159 10.64 -0.95 -15.20
CA LEU A 159 11.45 -1.38 -14.05
C LEU A 159 10.85 -2.64 -13.39
N ALA A 160 9.51 -2.72 -13.37
CA ALA A 160 8.74 -3.89 -12.97
C ALA A 160 8.73 -5.02 -14.03
N SER A 161 9.69 -5.05 -14.95
CA SER A 161 9.80 -6.05 -16.02
C SER A 161 8.55 -6.20 -16.91
N ARG A 162 7.72 -5.14 -17.00
CA ARG A 162 6.38 -5.14 -17.60
C ARG A 162 5.44 -6.20 -17.02
N ASP A 163 5.45 -6.36 -15.69
CA ASP A 163 4.54 -7.26 -15.01
C ASP A 163 3.05 -7.03 -15.39
N VAL A 164 2.33 -8.14 -15.48
CA VAL A 164 0.95 -8.17 -15.97
C VAL A 164 -0.03 -7.67 -14.95
N GLU A 165 0.13 -8.00 -13.65
CA GLU A 165 -0.76 -7.53 -12.61
C GLU A 165 -0.58 -6.02 -12.37
N ALA A 166 0.67 -5.54 -12.42
CA ALA A 166 0.96 -4.11 -12.40
C ALA A 166 0.30 -3.39 -13.60
N GLY A 167 0.43 -3.94 -14.82
CA GLY A 167 -0.24 -3.40 -16.00
C GLY A 167 -1.77 -3.41 -15.90
N ARG A 168 -2.34 -4.48 -15.36
CA ARG A 168 -3.78 -4.64 -15.11
C ARG A 168 -4.31 -3.55 -14.18
N GLU A 169 -3.60 -3.26 -13.09
CA GLU A 169 -3.93 -2.18 -12.16
C GLU A 169 -3.85 -0.78 -12.82
N ILE A 170 -2.89 -0.55 -13.72
CA ILE A 170 -2.76 0.71 -14.47
C ILE A 170 -3.94 0.92 -15.44
N VAL A 171 -4.38 -0.14 -16.14
CA VAL A 171 -5.56 -0.08 -17.02
C VAL A 171 -6.83 0.22 -16.22
N LEU A 172 -7.00 -0.41 -15.06
CA LEU A 172 -8.15 -0.16 -14.18
C LEU A 172 -8.16 1.28 -13.63
N ALA A 173 -7.00 1.86 -13.30
CA ALA A 173 -6.90 3.28 -12.92
C ALA A 173 -7.35 4.23 -14.06
N ALA A 174 -7.04 3.89 -15.31
CA ALA A 174 -7.49 4.64 -16.48
C ALA A 174 -9.02 4.52 -16.70
N LEU A 175 -9.62 3.37 -16.40
CA LEU A 175 -11.08 3.20 -16.43
C LEU A 175 -11.78 3.99 -15.31
N GLU A 176 -11.27 3.92 -14.08
CA GLU A 176 -11.82 4.65 -12.92
C GLU A 176 -11.81 6.17 -13.10
N SER A 177 -10.79 6.69 -13.79
CA SER A 177 -10.68 8.12 -14.14
C SER A 177 -11.45 8.51 -15.41
N GLY A 178 -12.22 7.58 -16.01
CA GLY A 178 -13.00 7.82 -17.24
C GLY A 178 -12.16 7.97 -18.51
N ARG A 179 -10.85 7.69 -18.44
CA ARG A 179 -9.87 7.84 -19.53
C ARG A 179 -9.88 6.61 -20.45
N VAL A 180 -11.06 6.19 -20.90
CA VAL A 180 -11.30 4.93 -21.64
C VAL A 180 -10.35 4.75 -22.85
N ALA A 181 -10.15 5.79 -23.66
CA ALA A 181 -9.23 5.72 -24.80
C ALA A 181 -7.76 5.51 -24.40
N GLU A 182 -7.36 5.87 -23.18
CA GLU A 182 -6.04 5.55 -22.62
C GLU A 182 -6.01 4.15 -22.03
N ALA A 183 -7.07 3.72 -21.32
CA ALA A 183 -7.23 2.35 -20.85
C ALA A 183 -7.09 1.34 -21.99
N ARG A 184 -7.70 1.60 -23.16
CA ARG A 184 -7.52 0.82 -24.39
C ARG A 184 -6.04 0.74 -24.80
N ARG A 185 -5.34 1.87 -24.96
CA ARG A 185 -3.92 1.86 -25.36
C ARG A 185 -3.01 1.13 -24.37
N LEU A 186 -3.29 1.25 -23.08
CA LEU A 186 -2.55 0.56 -22.01
C LEU A 186 -2.80 -0.95 -22.06
N LEU A 187 -4.06 -1.37 -22.28
CA LEU A 187 -4.44 -2.76 -22.47
C LEU A 187 -3.80 -3.36 -23.73
N ASP A 188 -3.81 -2.63 -24.85
CA ASP A 188 -3.17 -3.08 -26.09
C ASP A 188 -1.66 -3.30 -25.87
N SER A 189 -0.97 -2.37 -25.19
CA SER A 189 0.45 -2.51 -24.82
C SER A 189 0.72 -3.64 -23.82
N LEU A 190 -0.25 -3.99 -22.97
CA LEU A 190 -0.17 -5.11 -22.03
C LEU A 190 -0.35 -6.45 -22.76
N LEU A 191 -1.26 -6.52 -23.73
CA LEU A 191 -1.46 -7.69 -24.60
C LEU A 191 -0.25 -7.94 -25.51
N GLU A 192 0.42 -6.88 -25.99
CA GLU A 192 1.66 -7.00 -26.78
C GLU A 192 2.87 -7.49 -25.97
N SER A 193 2.93 -7.17 -24.67
CA SER A 193 4.06 -7.51 -23.80
C SER A 193 3.88 -8.83 -23.05
N SER A 194 2.63 -9.25 -22.80
CA SER A 194 2.34 -10.49 -22.11
C SER A 194 2.30 -11.70 -23.06
N GLY A 195 2.92 -12.82 -22.66
CA GLY A 195 2.88 -14.09 -23.40
C GLY A 195 1.54 -14.84 -23.31
N SER A 196 0.44 -14.12 -23.05
CA SER A 196 -0.88 -14.56 -22.61
C SER A 196 -0.96 -15.12 -21.17
N PRO A 197 -1.63 -14.36 -20.28
CA PRO A 197 -2.50 -14.89 -19.25
C PRO A 197 -3.91 -14.24 -19.32
N ARG A 198 -4.80 -14.61 -18.37
CA ARG A 198 -6.21 -14.18 -18.30
C ARG A 198 -6.33 -12.66 -18.13
N LEU A 199 -6.67 -11.95 -19.20
CA LEU A 199 -7.01 -10.52 -19.18
C LEU A 199 -8.47 -10.27 -19.63
N ASP A 200 -9.22 -11.33 -19.91
CA ASP A 200 -10.61 -11.36 -20.36
C ASP A 200 -11.51 -10.39 -19.54
N ASP A 201 -11.29 -10.32 -18.23
CA ASP A 201 -12.08 -9.46 -17.32
C ASP A 201 -11.84 -7.96 -17.56
N VAL A 202 -10.58 -7.56 -17.80
CA VAL A 202 -10.21 -6.18 -18.11
C VAL A 202 -10.50 -5.83 -19.58
N GLU A 203 -10.35 -6.79 -20.50
CA GLU A 203 -10.79 -6.64 -21.89
C GLU A 203 -12.29 -6.34 -21.97
N ASP A 204 -13.12 -7.11 -21.26
CA ASP A 204 -14.58 -6.91 -21.16
C ASP A 204 -14.92 -5.55 -20.53
N LEU A 205 -14.21 -5.12 -19.48
CA LEU A 205 -14.41 -3.82 -18.82
C LEU A 205 -14.08 -2.64 -19.75
N VAL A 206 -12.97 -2.70 -20.50
CA VAL A 206 -12.64 -1.66 -21.50
C VAL A 206 -13.68 -1.66 -22.62
N ALA A 207 -14.05 -2.84 -23.15
CA ALA A 207 -15.05 -2.95 -24.22
C ALA A 207 -16.47 -2.53 -23.79
N TYR A 208 -16.80 -2.64 -22.50
CA TYR A 208 -18.03 -2.08 -21.92
C TYR A 208 -17.95 -0.55 -21.87
N ALA A 209 -16.88 0.02 -21.31
CA ALA A 209 -16.71 1.46 -21.18
C ALA A 209 -16.65 2.19 -22.54
N GLU A 210 -16.10 1.56 -23.57
CA GLU A 210 -16.11 2.08 -24.95
C GLU A 210 -17.52 2.18 -25.54
N LYS A 211 -18.44 1.26 -25.20
CA LYS A 211 -19.84 1.29 -25.66
C LYS A 211 -20.62 2.39 -24.95
N GLU A 212 -20.42 2.55 -23.63
CA GLU A 212 -21.06 3.60 -22.85
C GLU A 212 -20.66 5.02 -23.32
N GLN A 213 -19.45 5.20 -23.86
CA GLN A 213 -19.03 6.48 -24.46
C GLN A 213 -19.63 6.76 -25.86
N GLN A 214 -20.27 5.77 -26.49
CA GLN A 214 -20.86 5.87 -27.84
C GLN A 214 -22.39 5.95 -27.83
N ALA A 215 -23.02 5.84 -26.66
CA ALA A 215 -24.47 5.86 -26.44
C ALA A 215 -25.00 7.28 -26.12
#